data_AF-A0A6I1NIS8-F1
#
_entry.id   AF-A0A6I1NIS8-F1
#
_cell.length_a   1.000
_cell.length_b   1.000
_cell.length_c   1.000
_cell.angle_alpha   90.00
_cell.angle_beta   90.00
_cell.angle_gamma   90.00
#
_symmetry.space_group_name_H-M   'P 1'
#
loop_
_entity.id
_entity.type
_entity.pdbx_description
1 polymer ?
#
loop_
_entity_poly.entity_id
_entity_poly.type
_entity_poly.pdbx_seq_one_letter_code
_entity_poly.pdbx_strand_id
1 'polypeptide(L)'
;MVALLGTDTDRKIAATLDMPVDATTRERRRRKIPACAAAQNTPIVIPPELTAQLGKLSDGEIAKRLGVSQPTISKYRRDLKIECVVEFGSLPDEAFPLLGKELDSVIAKRYGVTRSCVSRRRNLLKIPACTNRSIPNLEQDVVEQLGMRSDSELARVTGLPRHWISQARKHRSIAPFAESESRSRRKAGEDTNQSKAGIAGQGTEMS
;
A
#
# COMPACT_ATOMS: atom_id res chain seq x y z
N MET A 1 17.47 0.54 -30.99
CA MET A 1 16.87 0.11 -29.70
C MET A 1 16.45 -1.35 -29.69
N VAL A 2 15.52 -1.82 -30.54
CA VAL A 2 14.90 -3.17 -30.43
C VAL A 2 15.91 -4.32 -30.49
N ALA A 3 16.88 -4.26 -31.40
CA ALA A 3 17.89 -5.31 -31.58
C ALA A 3 18.89 -5.45 -30.40
N LEU A 4 18.96 -4.45 -29.51
CA LEU A 4 19.87 -4.45 -28.36
C LEU A 4 19.18 -4.93 -27.07
N LEU A 5 17.85 -5.08 -27.06
CA LEU A 5 17.13 -5.51 -25.86
C LEU A 5 17.43 -6.98 -25.56
N GLY A 6 17.93 -7.26 -24.36
CA GLY A 6 18.25 -8.63 -23.91
C GLY A 6 19.67 -9.09 -24.23
N THR A 7 20.44 -8.36 -25.04
CA THR A 7 21.86 -8.69 -25.31
C THR A 7 22.79 -8.25 -24.18
N ASP A 8 22.49 -7.10 -23.55
CA ASP A 8 23.20 -6.56 -22.38
C ASP A 8 22.18 -6.13 -21.31
N THR A 9 22.67 -5.62 -20.18
CA THR A 9 21.86 -5.02 -19.12
C THR A 9 21.09 -3.80 -19.64
N ASP A 10 19.84 -3.66 -19.19
CA ASP A 10 19.00 -2.51 -19.51
C ASP A 10 19.72 -1.18 -19.21
N ARG A 11 20.55 -1.14 -18.16
CA ARG A 11 21.38 0.04 -17.80
C ARG A 11 22.44 0.37 -18.85
N LYS A 12 23.18 -0.62 -19.38
CA LYS A 12 24.17 -0.37 -20.43
C LYS A 12 23.51 0.01 -21.75
N ILE A 13 22.44 -0.67 -22.13
CA ILE A 13 21.69 -0.35 -23.36
C ILE A 13 21.14 1.07 -23.28
N ALA A 14 20.61 1.47 -22.13
CA ALA A 14 20.16 2.83 -21.84
C ALA A 14 21.29 3.85 -22.00
N ALA A 15 22.47 3.57 -21.41
CA ALA A 15 23.63 4.45 -21.53
C ALA A 15 24.13 4.57 -22.99
N THR A 16 24.19 3.47 -23.74
CA THR A 16 24.62 3.47 -25.14
C THR A 16 23.67 4.22 -26.07
N LEU A 17 22.37 4.21 -25.76
CA LEU A 17 21.33 4.84 -26.57
C LEU A 17 20.93 6.23 -26.06
N ASP A 18 21.58 6.74 -25.01
CA ASP A 18 21.21 7.95 -24.29
C ASP A 18 19.71 8.00 -23.92
N MET A 19 19.21 6.88 -23.37
CA MET A 19 17.81 6.70 -22.99
C MET A 19 17.66 6.48 -21.48
N PRO A 20 16.48 6.79 -20.90
CA PRO A 20 16.18 6.43 -19.52
C PRO A 20 16.11 4.90 -19.34
N VAL A 21 16.74 4.37 -18.28
CA VAL A 21 16.78 2.92 -17.96
C VAL A 21 15.37 2.31 -17.94
N ASP A 22 14.41 3.02 -17.34
CA ASP A 22 13.01 2.58 -17.22
C ASP A 22 12.32 2.44 -18.58
N ALA A 23 12.67 3.28 -19.57
CA ALA A 23 12.11 3.20 -20.91
C ALA A 23 12.58 1.91 -21.61
N THR A 24 13.88 1.61 -21.54
CA THR A 24 14.45 0.36 -22.03
C THR A 24 13.88 -0.87 -21.33
N THR A 25 13.76 -0.86 -20.00
CA THR A 25 13.18 -1.99 -19.25
C THR A 25 11.71 -2.22 -19.59
N ARG A 26 10.92 -1.15 -19.67
CA ARG A 26 9.49 -1.24 -20.05
C ARG A 26 9.34 -1.83 -21.44
N GLU A 27 10.18 -1.39 -22.37
CA GLU A 27 10.10 -1.77 -23.77
C GLU A 27 10.60 -3.20 -24.02
N ARG A 28 11.57 -3.68 -23.22
CA ARG A 28 11.96 -5.08 -23.13
C ARG A 28 10.82 -5.95 -22.59
N ARG A 29 10.20 -5.55 -21.48
CA ARG A 29 9.08 -6.28 -20.86
C ARG A 29 7.86 -6.33 -21.76
N ARG A 30 7.52 -5.23 -22.44
CA ARG A 30 6.40 -5.15 -23.40
C ARG A 30 6.56 -6.17 -24.52
N ARG A 31 7.80 -6.40 -24.99
CA ARG A 31 8.13 -7.40 -26.01
C ARG A 31 8.38 -8.80 -25.46
N LYS A 32 8.19 -9.03 -24.16
CA LYS A 32 8.44 -10.31 -23.48
C LYS A 32 9.86 -10.84 -23.67
N ILE A 33 10.83 -9.94 -23.90
CA ILE A 33 12.23 -10.31 -24.03
C ILE A 33 12.78 -10.50 -22.59
N PRO A 34 13.40 -11.65 -22.25
CA PRO A 34 14.02 -11.84 -20.95
C PRO A 34 15.18 -10.86 -20.74
N ALA A 35 15.49 -10.54 -19.48
CA ALA A 35 16.68 -9.74 -19.20
C ALA A 35 17.95 -10.56 -19.53
N CYS A 36 19.04 -9.90 -19.89
CA CYS A 36 20.29 -10.58 -20.23
C CYS A 36 20.73 -11.55 -19.12
N ALA A 37 20.80 -12.85 -19.47
CA ALA A 37 21.08 -13.94 -18.53
C ALA A 37 22.48 -13.84 -17.92
N ALA A 38 23.46 -13.30 -18.66
CA ALA A 38 24.82 -13.09 -18.19
C ALA A 38 24.88 -12.18 -16.94
N ALA A 39 23.94 -11.24 -16.82
CA ALA A 39 23.82 -10.36 -15.67
C ALA A 39 22.96 -10.95 -14.53
N GLN A 40 22.16 -11.98 -14.79
CA GLN A 40 21.27 -12.57 -13.78
C GLN A 40 22.00 -13.54 -12.84
N ASN A 41 23.05 -14.21 -13.33
CA ASN A 41 23.67 -15.33 -12.64
C ASN A 41 25.19 -15.21 -12.44
N THR A 42 25.77 -14.01 -12.61
CA THR A 42 27.19 -13.85 -12.31
C THR A 42 27.41 -14.10 -10.81
N PRO A 43 28.15 -15.14 -10.40
CA PRO A 43 28.42 -15.39 -9.00
C PRO A 43 29.24 -14.22 -8.47
N ILE A 44 28.69 -13.46 -7.52
CA ILE A 44 29.45 -12.41 -6.85
C ILE A 44 30.48 -13.11 -5.96
N VAL A 45 31.75 -12.94 -6.30
CA VAL A 45 32.87 -13.36 -5.47
C VAL A 45 33.01 -12.31 -4.37
N ILE A 46 32.66 -12.67 -3.14
CA ILE A 46 32.83 -11.80 -1.98
C ILE A 46 34.27 -11.98 -1.48
N PRO A 47 35.08 -10.91 -1.37
CA PRO A 47 36.43 -10.99 -0.87
C PRO A 47 36.48 -11.58 0.56
N PRO A 48 37.50 -12.39 0.90
CA PRO A 48 37.62 -13.02 2.22
C PRO A 48 37.55 -12.03 3.39
N GLU A 49 38.12 -10.83 3.20
CA GLU A 49 38.10 -9.74 4.18
C GLU A 49 36.69 -9.28 4.56
N LEU A 50 35.77 -9.28 3.59
CA LEU A 50 34.38 -8.89 3.80
C LEU A 50 33.52 -10.08 4.25
N THR A 51 33.88 -11.30 3.85
CA THR A 51 33.31 -12.53 4.41
C THR A 51 33.55 -12.60 5.93
N ALA A 52 34.74 -12.20 6.40
CA ALA A 52 35.07 -12.13 7.83
C ALA A 52 34.31 -11.01 8.58
N GLN A 53 33.70 -10.07 7.87
CA GLN A 53 32.87 -8.99 8.41
C GLN A 53 31.38 -9.34 8.41
N LEU A 54 30.96 -10.42 7.73
CA LEU A 54 29.59 -10.94 7.83
C LEU A 54 29.32 -11.36 9.29
N GLY A 55 28.23 -10.86 9.86
CA GLY A 55 27.96 -11.08 11.29
C GLY A 55 28.76 -10.18 12.24
N LYS A 56 29.48 -9.17 11.72
CA LYS A 56 30.02 -8.03 12.50
C LYS A 56 29.52 -6.67 12.02
N LEU A 57 29.36 -6.49 10.70
CA LEU A 57 28.77 -5.32 10.09
C LEU A 57 27.40 -5.63 9.51
N SER A 58 26.60 -4.59 9.26
CA SER A 58 25.31 -4.77 8.62
C SER A 58 25.45 -5.23 7.17
N ASP A 59 24.54 -6.09 6.70
CA ASP A 59 24.49 -6.54 5.31
C ASP A 59 24.46 -5.34 4.33
N GLY A 60 23.87 -4.21 4.75
CA GLY A 60 23.78 -2.98 3.96
C GLY A 60 25.11 -2.24 3.79
N GLU A 61 25.94 -2.20 4.82
CA GLU A 61 27.28 -1.57 4.74
C GLU A 61 28.22 -2.40 3.88
N ILE A 62 28.21 -3.72 4.05
CA ILE A 62 28.99 -4.64 3.22
C ILE A 62 28.55 -4.50 1.75
N ALA A 63 27.25 -4.42 1.50
CA ALA A 63 26.70 -4.21 0.16
C ALA A 63 27.16 -2.89 -0.48
N LYS A 64 27.17 -1.79 0.28
CA LYS A 64 27.68 -0.49 -0.19
C LYS A 64 29.17 -0.55 -0.54
N ARG A 65 29.99 -1.19 0.30
CA ARG A 65 31.44 -1.34 0.06
C ARG A 65 31.74 -2.15 -1.20
N LEU A 66 30.94 -3.19 -1.47
CA LEU A 66 31.11 -4.08 -2.62
C LEU A 66 30.42 -3.57 -3.90
N GLY A 67 29.58 -2.54 -3.81
CA GLY A 67 28.75 -2.06 -4.93
C GLY A 67 27.65 -3.03 -5.35
N VAL A 68 27.18 -3.90 -4.44
CA VAL A 68 26.16 -4.92 -4.72
C VAL A 68 24.85 -4.64 -3.99
N SER A 69 23.80 -5.39 -4.32
CA SER A 69 22.53 -5.26 -3.62
C SER A 69 22.60 -5.87 -2.21
N GLN A 70 21.99 -5.19 -1.23
CA GLN A 70 21.87 -5.72 0.15
C GLN A 70 21.24 -7.13 0.20
N PRO A 71 20.16 -7.44 -0.54
CA PRO A 71 19.61 -8.79 -0.56
C PRO A 71 20.59 -9.87 -1.01
N THR A 72 21.56 -9.53 -1.87
CA THR A 72 22.61 -10.46 -2.30
C THR A 72 23.50 -10.85 -1.12
N ILE A 73 23.97 -9.88 -0.34
CA ILE A 73 24.78 -10.13 0.85
C ILE A 73 23.97 -10.89 1.90
N SER A 74 22.71 -10.51 2.12
CA SER A 74 21.81 -11.23 3.03
C SER A 74 21.54 -12.67 2.61
N LYS A 75 21.53 -12.97 1.31
CA LYS A 75 21.45 -14.35 0.80
C LYS A 75 22.76 -15.09 1.08
N TYR A 76 23.89 -14.53 0.68
CA TYR A 76 25.20 -15.15 0.88
C TYR A 76 25.49 -15.45 2.37
N ARG A 77 25.19 -14.51 3.26
CA ARG A 77 25.29 -14.70 4.71
C ARG A 77 24.45 -15.87 5.21
N ARG A 78 23.20 -15.99 4.72
CA ARG A 78 22.29 -17.08 5.09
C ARG A 78 22.76 -18.43 4.54
N ASP A 79 23.31 -18.46 3.32
CA ASP A 79 23.87 -19.67 2.73
C ASP A 79 25.07 -20.18 3.55
N LEU A 80 25.86 -19.27 4.13
CA LEU A 80 26.93 -19.58 5.09
C LEU A 80 26.43 -19.82 6.53
N LYS A 81 25.12 -19.76 6.79
CA LYS A 81 24.50 -19.90 8.11
C LYS A 81 25.05 -18.93 9.16
N ILE A 82 25.54 -17.77 8.74
CA ILE A 82 26.04 -16.73 9.63
C ILE A 82 24.84 -15.88 10.10
N GLU A 83 24.73 -15.61 11.39
CA GLU A 83 23.68 -14.74 11.89
C GLU A 83 23.88 -13.28 11.46
N CYS A 84 22.78 -12.56 11.27
CA CYS A 84 22.86 -11.14 10.94
C CYS A 84 23.33 -10.38 12.18
N VAL A 85 24.18 -9.36 12.01
CA VAL A 85 24.26 -8.30 13.03
C VAL A 85 23.00 -7.52 12.92
N VAL A 86 22.04 -7.94 13.73
CA VAL A 86 20.88 -7.14 13.94
C VAL A 86 21.23 -6.10 14.99
N GLU A 87 21.81 -5.00 14.51
CA GLU A 87 21.59 -3.69 15.12
C GLU A 87 20.11 -3.31 14.91
N PHE A 88 19.21 -4.09 15.49
CA PHE A 88 17.97 -3.49 15.91
C PHE A 88 18.39 -2.59 17.05
N GLY A 89 18.59 -1.30 16.74
CA GLY A 89 18.81 -0.28 17.77
C GLY A 89 17.89 -0.61 18.93
N SER A 90 18.51 -1.03 20.04
CA SER A 90 17.77 -1.61 21.14
C SER A 90 16.83 -0.54 21.61
N LEU A 91 15.52 -0.81 21.50
CA LEU A 91 14.55 0.16 21.95
C LEU A 91 14.72 0.24 23.48
N PRO A 92 15.08 1.42 24.04
CA PRO A 92 15.37 1.53 25.47
C PRO A 92 14.12 1.20 26.29
N ASP A 93 14.33 0.74 27.53
CA ASP A 93 13.24 0.33 28.42
C ASP A 93 12.22 1.45 28.67
N GLU A 94 12.68 2.71 28.64
CA GLU A 94 11.84 3.92 28.73
C GLU A 94 10.81 4.06 27.61
N ALA A 95 11.04 3.44 26.44
CA ALA A 95 10.15 3.55 25.30
C ALA A 95 9.03 2.49 25.30
N PHE A 96 9.13 1.45 26.13
CA PHE A 96 8.10 0.41 26.27
C PHE A 96 6.73 0.96 26.68
N PRO A 97 6.61 1.86 27.69
CA PRO A 97 5.31 2.43 28.05
C PRO A 97 4.69 3.31 26.96
N LEU A 98 5.46 3.72 25.94
CA LEU A 98 4.98 4.51 24.80
C LEU A 98 4.43 3.64 23.67
N LEU A 99 4.82 2.36 23.60
CA LEU A 99 4.35 1.42 22.59
C LEU A 99 2.82 1.32 22.65
N GLY A 100 2.16 1.58 21.52
CA GLY A 100 0.70 1.54 21.42
C GLY A 100 -0.03 2.80 21.92
N LYS A 101 0.66 3.71 22.61
CA LYS A 101 0.13 5.05 22.96
C LYS A 101 0.52 6.11 21.95
N GLU A 102 1.79 6.09 21.53
CA GLU A 102 2.31 6.97 20.50
C GLU A 102 2.53 6.21 19.18
N LEU A 103 2.59 6.95 18.07
CA LEU A 103 2.88 6.38 16.76
C LEU A 103 4.28 5.75 16.74
N ASP A 104 4.39 4.54 16.17
CA ASP A 104 5.67 3.84 15.99
C ASP A 104 6.73 4.72 15.31
N SER A 105 6.32 5.64 14.43
CA SER A 105 7.20 6.59 13.74
C SER A 105 7.73 7.74 14.62
N VAL A 106 6.96 8.16 15.62
CA VAL A 106 7.35 9.20 16.58
C VAL A 106 8.33 8.63 17.59
N ILE A 107 8.03 7.45 18.13
CA ILE A 107 8.94 6.69 19.00
C ILE A 107 10.25 6.41 18.27
N ALA A 108 10.19 5.96 17.01
CA ALA A 108 11.37 5.72 16.19
C ALA A 108 12.27 6.95 16.07
N LYS A 109 11.70 8.11 15.76
CA LYS A 109 12.45 9.38 15.67
C LYS A 109 13.02 9.80 17.03
N ARG A 110 12.24 9.66 18.11
CA ARG A 110 12.65 10.05 19.47
C ARG A 110 13.88 9.30 19.95
N TYR A 111 13.93 7.99 19.68
CA TYR A 111 15.00 7.12 20.16
C TYR A 111 16.04 6.76 19.09
N GLY A 112 16.00 7.41 17.92
CA GLY A 112 16.97 7.18 16.85
C GLY A 112 16.95 5.76 16.26
N VAL A 113 15.83 5.04 16.39
CA VAL A 113 15.65 3.67 15.89
C VAL A 113 14.78 3.63 14.65
N THR A 114 14.80 2.51 13.93
CA THR A 114 13.90 2.34 12.77
C THR A 114 12.45 2.09 13.21
N ARG A 115 11.47 2.58 12.44
CA ARG A 115 10.04 2.27 12.65
C ARG A 115 9.79 0.77 12.74
N SER A 116 10.48 -0.02 11.91
CA SER A 116 10.36 -1.48 11.89
C SER A 116 10.79 -2.09 13.23
N CYS A 117 11.86 -1.57 13.87
CA CYS A 117 12.29 -2.00 15.19
C CYS A 117 11.19 -1.81 16.24
N VAL A 118 10.61 -0.60 16.31
CA VAL A 118 9.52 -0.27 17.23
C VAL A 118 8.30 -1.16 16.99
N SER A 119 7.86 -1.29 15.73
CA SER A 119 6.70 -2.10 15.36
C SER A 119 6.91 -3.58 15.67
N ARG A 120 8.13 -4.10 15.51
CA ARG A 120 8.50 -5.48 15.83
C ARG A 120 8.44 -5.71 17.34
N ARG A 121 9.01 -4.79 18.14
CA ARG A 121 8.98 -4.89 19.61
C ARG A 121 7.54 -4.83 20.12
N ARG A 122 6.73 -3.91 19.59
CA ARG A 122 5.30 -3.80 19.85
C ARG A 122 4.54 -5.09 19.54
N ASN A 123 4.75 -5.67 18.35
CA ASN A 123 4.10 -6.90 17.92
C ASN A 123 4.53 -8.11 18.78
N LEU A 124 5.80 -8.19 19.19
CA LEU A 124 6.30 -9.25 20.06
C LEU A 124 5.62 -9.21 21.45
N LEU A 125 5.34 -8.02 21.94
CA LEU A 125 4.57 -7.79 23.19
C LEU A 125 3.05 -7.84 22.98
N LYS A 126 2.58 -8.17 21.77
CA LYS A 126 1.16 -8.20 21.38
C LYS A 126 0.41 -6.88 21.64
N ILE A 127 1.11 -5.76 21.62
CA ILE A 127 0.51 -4.43 21.81
C ILE A 127 -0.07 -3.95 20.47
N PRO A 128 -1.32 -3.48 20.41
CA PRO A 128 -1.89 -2.93 19.18
C PRO A 128 -1.18 -1.63 18.78
N ALA A 129 -1.09 -1.36 17.48
CA ALA A 129 -0.48 -0.12 16.99
C ALA A 129 -1.32 1.09 17.42
N CYS A 130 -0.66 2.14 17.91
CA CYS A 130 -1.30 3.45 17.93
C CYS A 130 -1.53 3.84 16.46
N THR A 131 -2.79 3.92 16.05
CA THR A 131 -3.12 4.37 14.71
C THR A 131 -3.56 5.82 14.80
N ASN A 132 -3.01 6.69 13.96
CA ASN A 132 -3.60 8.02 13.72
C ASN A 132 -4.88 7.91 12.87
N ARG A 133 -5.55 6.76 12.91
CA ARG A 133 -6.89 6.57 12.37
C ARG A 133 -7.87 6.91 13.48
N SER A 134 -7.69 8.06 14.11
CA SER A 134 -8.79 8.64 14.86
C SER A 134 -9.82 8.98 13.80
N ILE A 135 -10.82 8.12 13.67
CA ILE A 135 -12.04 8.45 12.95
C ILE A 135 -12.55 9.68 13.70
N PRO A 136 -12.68 10.84 13.05
CA PRO A 136 -13.26 11.99 13.73
C PRO A 136 -14.61 11.56 14.27
N ASN A 137 -15.03 12.15 15.39
CA ASN A 137 -16.40 11.96 15.80
C ASN A 137 -17.28 12.54 14.68
N LEU A 138 -17.95 11.66 13.93
CA LEU A 138 -18.89 12.09 12.91
C LEU A 138 -20.13 12.56 13.65
N GLU A 139 -20.65 13.71 13.24
CA GLU A 139 -21.95 14.20 13.69
C GLU A 139 -23.00 13.10 13.54
N GLN A 140 -23.92 13.03 14.49
CA GLN A 140 -24.92 11.97 14.58
C GLN A 140 -25.72 11.83 13.27
N ASP A 141 -26.07 12.95 12.66
CA ASP A 141 -26.78 13.03 11.37
C ASP A 141 -26.01 12.34 10.22
N VAL A 142 -24.68 12.39 10.25
CA VAL A 142 -23.82 11.76 9.23
C VAL A 142 -23.69 10.27 9.50
N VAL A 143 -23.65 9.87 10.78
CA VAL A 143 -23.60 8.46 11.19
C VAL A 143 -24.85 7.72 10.72
N GLU A 144 -26.02 8.33 10.86
CA GLU A 144 -27.29 7.75 10.40
C GLU A 144 -27.33 7.57 8.89
N GLN A 145 -26.71 8.47 8.13
CA GLN A 145 -26.68 8.39 6.67
C GLN A 145 -25.67 7.38 6.11
N LEU A 146 -24.78 6.80 6.93
CA LEU A 146 -23.83 5.77 6.51
C LEU A 146 -24.58 4.55 5.97
N GLY A 147 -24.27 4.14 4.74
CA GLY A 147 -24.94 3.00 4.09
C GLY A 147 -26.28 3.34 3.42
N MET A 148 -26.93 4.45 3.80
CA MET A 148 -28.10 4.99 3.09
C MET A 148 -27.71 5.82 1.87
N ARG A 149 -26.58 6.53 1.95
CA ARG A 149 -25.98 7.29 0.84
C ARG A 149 -24.59 6.74 0.53
N SER A 150 -24.12 7.03 -0.68
CA SER A 150 -22.76 6.63 -1.06
C SER A 150 -21.70 7.34 -0.22
N ASP A 151 -20.61 6.64 0.10
CA ASP A 151 -19.46 7.22 0.82
C ASP A 151 -18.92 8.50 0.12
N SER A 152 -19.10 8.60 -1.22
CA SER A 152 -18.68 9.76 -2.03
C SER A 152 -19.62 10.95 -1.90
N GLU A 153 -20.92 10.71 -1.81
CA GLU A 153 -21.91 11.77 -1.65
C GLU A 153 -21.82 12.40 -0.26
N LEU A 154 -21.67 11.58 0.78
CA LEU A 154 -21.44 12.05 2.13
C LEU A 154 -20.14 12.85 2.26
N ALA A 155 -19.08 12.46 1.54
CA ALA A 155 -17.82 13.21 1.51
C ALA A 155 -18.02 14.62 0.93
N ARG A 156 -18.84 14.74 -0.12
CA ARG A 156 -19.14 16.05 -0.74
C ARG A 156 -19.96 16.95 0.19
N VAL A 157 -20.94 16.39 0.91
CA VAL A 157 -21.84 17.16 1.79
C VAL A 157 -21.13 17.60 3.07
N THR A 158 -20.32 16.72 3.65
CA THR A 158 -19.65 16.97 4.95
C THR A 158 -18.31 17.66 4.80
N GLY A 159 -17.73 17.70 3.60
CA GLY A 159 -16.36 18.15 3.37
C GLY A 159 -15.27 17.22 3.92
N LEU A 160 -15.65 16.06 4.49
CA LEU A 160 -14.71 15.09 5.03
C LEU A 160 -14.10 14.21 3.93
N PRO A 161 -12.84 13.75 4.09
CA PRO A 161 -12.25 12.81 3.16
C PRO A 161 -13.06 11.51 3.04
N ARG A 162 -13.38 11.06 1.82
CA ARG A 162 -14.13 9.82 1.55
C ARG A 162 -13.63 8.61 2.35
N HIS A 163 -12.32 8.48 2.52
CA HIS A 163 -11.73 7.35 3.23
C HIS A 163 -12.04 7.35 4.75
N TRP A 164 -12.36 8.50 5.35
CA TRP A 164 -12.83 8.61 6.73
C TRP A 164 -14.25 8.09 6.88
N ILE A 165 -15.16 8.48 5.99
CA ILE A 165 -16.54 7.98 5.96
C ILE A 165 -16.56 6.46 5.73
N SER A 166 -15.75 5.98 4.78
CA SER A 166 -15.61 4.54 4.52
C SER A 166 -15.06 3.76 5.72
N GLN A 167 -14.11 4.33 6.46
CA GLN A 167 -13.60 3.72 7.69
C GLN A 167 -14.63 3.75 8.82
N ALA A 168 -15.35 4.86 9.00
CA ALA A 168 -16.40 5.00 10.00
C ALA A 168 -17.54 4.01 9.79
N ARG A 169 -17.92 3.79 8.51
CA ARG A 169 -18.90 2.79 8.09
C ARG A 169 -18.42 1.37 8.42
N LYS A 170 -17.17 1.03 8.07
CA LYS A 170 -16.57 -0.28 8.37
C LYS A 170 -16.44 -0.55 9.87
N HIS A 171 -16.07 0.47 10.65
CA HIS A 171 -15.94 0.36 12.10
C HIS A 171 -17.29 0.10 12.78
N ARG A 172 -18.40 0.51 12.14
CA ARG A 172 -19.77 0.28 12.60
C ARG A 172 -20.42 -0.95 11.93
N SER A 173 -19.65 -1.74 11.19
CA SER A 173 -20.13 -2.93 10.45
C SER A 173 -21.28 -2.66 9.48
N ILE A 174 -21.35 -1.46 8.91
CA ILE A 174 -22.39 -1.06 7.95
C ILE A 174 -21.92 -1.40 6.52
N ALA A 175 -22.79 -1.99 5.71
CA ALA A 175 -22.49 -2.32 4.30
C ALA A 175 -22.39 -1.05 3.43
N PRO A 176 -21.57 -1.05 2.35
CA PRO A 176 -21.54 0.06 1.41
C PRO A 176 -22.90 0.22 0.72
N PHE A 177 -23.25 1.46 0.40
CA PHE A 177 -24.46 1.77 -0.37
C PHE A 177 -24.47 1.00 -1.71
N ALA A 178 -25.49 0.17 -1.91
CA ALA A 178 -25.69 -0.59 -3.14
C ALA A 178 -26.49 0.23 -4.16
N GLU A 179 -25.79 0.82 -5.12
CA GLU A 179 -26.39 1.63 -6.19
C GLU A 179 -27.29 0.79 -7.14
N SER A 180 -27.02 -0.52 -7.26
CA SER A 180 -27.79 -1.45 -8.10
C SER A 180 -29.22 -1.69 -7.61
N GLU A 181 -29.42 -1.89 -6.30
CA GLU A 181 -30.77 -2.09 -5.72
C GLU A 181 -31.62 -0.81 -5.75
N SER A 182 -30.95 0.34 -5.64
CA SER A 182 -31.58 1.66 -5.63
C SER A 182 -32.13 2.05 -7.02
N ARG A 183 -31.42 1.70 -8.11
CA ARG A 183 -31.92 1.88 -9.49
C ARG A 183 -33.13 1.00 -9.79
N SER A 184 -33.13 -0.25 -9.31
CA SER A 184 -34.27 -1.17 -9.50
C SER A 184 -35.55 -0.67 -8.80
N ARG A 185 -35.43 -0.06 -7.61
CA ARG A 185 -36.56 0.58 -6.91
C ARG A 185 -37.09 1.84 -7.62
N ARG A 186 -36.23 2.66 -8.23
CA ARG A 186 -36.66 3.83 -9.01
C ARG A 186 -37.40 3.42 -10.28
N LYS A 187 -36.89 2.42 -11.01
CA LYS A 187 -37.52 1.93 -12.25
C LYS A 187 -38.92 1.35 -12.00
N ALA A 188 -39.12 0.63 -10.89
CA ALA A 188 -40.41 0.09 -10.51
C ALA A 188 -41.48 1.16 -10.14
N GLY A 189 -41.07 2.32 -9.63
CA GLY A 189 -41.97 3.43 -9.29
C GLY A 189 -42.31 4.34 -10.48
N GLU A 190 -41.50 4.32 -11.54
CA GLU A 190 -41.72 5.10 -12.76
C GLU A 190 -42.74 4.41 -13.69
N ASP A 191 -42.72 3.08 -13.75
CA ASP A 191 -43.71 2.27 -14.50
C ASP A 191 -45.13 2.36 -13.91
N THR A 192 -45.27 2.64 -12.60
CA THR A 192 -46.60 2.78 -11.95
C THR A 192 -47.26 4.13 -12.22
N ASN A 193 -46.51 5.14 -12.67
CA ASN A 193 -47.05 6.49 -12.89
C ASN A 193 -47.51 6.72 -14.34
N GLN A 194 -47.13 5.85 -15.29
CA GLN A 194 -47.63 5.87 -16.67
C GLN A 194 -48.98 5.15 -16.85
N SER A 195 -49.37 4.27 -15.92
CA SER A 195 -50.64 3.52 -15.99
C SER A 195 -51.85 4.25 -15.38
N LYS A 196 -51.66 5.42 -14.74
CA LYS A 196 -52.74 6.22 -14.14
C LYS A 196 -53.19 7.44 -14.96
N ALA A 197 -52.58 7.70 -16.12
CA ALA A 197 -52.92 8.87 -16.96
C ALA A 197 -54.01 8.60 -18.03
N GLY A 198 -54.67 7.43 -18.02
CA GLY A 198 -55.53 6.98 -19.14
C GLY A 198 -57.06 6.91 -18.89
N ILE A 199 -57.59 7.27 -17.72
CA ILE A 199 -59.03 7.11 -17.42
C ILE A 199 -59.59 8.36 -16.74
N ALA A 200 -59.78 9.44 -17.50
CA ALA A 200 -60.68 10.53 -17.10
C ALA A 200 -61.06 11.35 -18.33
N GLY A 201 -62.25 11.11 -18.88
CA GLY A 201 -62.87 12.09 -19.79
C GLY A 201 -63.80 11.49 -20.83
N GLN A 202 -65.04 11.16 -20.44
CA GLN A 202 -66.30 11.34 -21.18
C GLN A 202 -67.42 11.24 -20.12
N GLY A 203 -68.40 12.11 -19.96
CA GLY A 203 -68.89 13.26 -20.70
C GLY A 203 -70.31 13.48 -20.16
N THR A 204 -70.57 14.65 -19.58
CA THR A 204 -71.89 15.07 -19.07
C THR A 204 -72.50 16.00 -20.10
N GLU A 205 -73.62 15.64 -20.72
CA GLU A 205 -74.55 16.54 -21.43
C GLU A 205 -75.97 16.00 -21.16
N MET A 206 -76.79 16.62 -20.31
CA MET A 206 -77.62 17.83 -20.52
C MET A 206 -78.71 17.67 -21.59
N SER A 207 -79.92 17.29 -21.17
CA SER A 207 -81.18 18.03 -21.35
C SER A 207 -82.34 17.28 -20.69
#